data_AF-A0A062GWN6-F1
#
_entry.id   AF-A0A062GWN6-F1
#
_cell.length_a   1.000
_cell.length_b   1.000
_cell.length_c   1.000
_cell.angle_alpha   90.00
_cell.angle_beta   90.00
_cell.angle_gamma   90.00
#
_symmetry.space_group_name_H-M   'P 1'
#
loop_
_entity.id
_entity.type
_entity.pdbx_description
1 polymer ?
#
loop_
_entity_poly.entity_id
_entity_poly.type
_entity_poly.pdbx_seq_one_letter_code
_entity_poly.pdbx_strand_id
1 'polypeptide(L)' 'MFNRETLKLINSATGEERELQQCNVGENSIHSKDIKVPVREGDFLIRQLPSGLEEKYQVLDVVAYTNSRPHYELKVKKI' A
#
# COMPACT_ATOMS: atom_id res chain seq x y z
N MET A 1 -4.23 7.01 -18.22
CA MET A 1 -3.99 7.70 -16.93
C MET A 1 -3.99 6.63 -15.86
N PHE A 2 -2.84 6.35 -15.23
CA PHE A 2 -2.83 5.41 -14.09
C PHE A 2 -3.39 6.18 -12.89
N ASN A 3 -4.56 5.76 -12.40
CA ASN A 3 -5.13 6.30 -11.16
C ASN A 3 -4.13 6.02 -10.05
N ARG A 4 -3.47 7.08 -9.58
CA ARG A 4 -2.60 7.06 -8.42
C ARG A 4 -3.45 7.53 -7.26
N GLU A 5 -3.58 6.67 -6.27
CA GLU A 5 -4.42 6.89 -5.11
C GLU A 5 -3.60 6.86 -3.83
N THR A 6 -4.20 7.41 -2.76
CA THR A 6 -3.62 7.37 -1.42
C THR A 6 -4.32 6.28 -0.65
N LEU A 7 -3.53 5.40 -0.05
CA LEU A 7 -4.02 4.34 0.82
C LEU A 7 -3.68 4.67 2.26
N LYS A 8 -4.55 4.30 3.19
CA LYS A 8 -4.24 4.38 4.61
C LYS A 8 -3.45 3.13 5.00
N LEU A 9 -2.26 3.31 5.52
CA LEU A 9 -1.39 2.26 6.05
C LEU A 9 -1.57 2.18 7.56
N ILE A 10 -1.77 0.98 8.08
CA ILE A 10 -1.82 0.70 9.51
C ILE A 10 -0.68 -0.25 9.84
N ASN A 11 0.24 0.21 10.68
CA ASN A 11 1.35 -0.61 11.13
C ASN A 11 0.84 -1.74 12.03
N SER A 12 1.16 -2.98 11.69
CA SER A 12 0.71 -4.17 12.41
C SER A 12 1.31 -4.31 13.81
N ALA A 13 2.51 -3.78 14.04
CA ALA A 13 3.22 -3.91 15.31
C ALA A 13 2.83 -2.82 16.32
N THR A 14 2.59 -1.59 15.85
CA THR A 14 2.31 -0.43 16.72
C THR A 14 0.87 0.07 16.65
N GLY A 15 0.11 -0.32 15.63
CA GLY A 15 -1.21 0.23 15.33
C GLY A 15 -1.18 1.66 14.77
N GLU A 16 0.01 2.23 14.51
CA GLU A 16 0.15 3.58 13.99
C GLU A 16 -0.41 3.69 12.57
N GLU A 17 -1.18 4.75 12.32
CA GLU A 17 -1.78 5.03 11.02
C GLU A 17 -0.95 6.06 10.25
N ARG A 18 -0.74 5.79 8.96
CA ARG A 18 -0.03 6.67 8.02
C ARG A 18 -0.74 6.65 6.67
N GLU A 19 -0.30 7.51 5.76
CA GLU A 19 -0.74 7.49 4.38
C GLU A 19 0.38 6.95 3.48
N LEU A 20 0.05 5.99 2.62
CA LEU A 20 0.92 5.54 1.55
C LEU A 20 0.42 6.14 0.24
N GLN A 21 1.19 7.07 -0.32
CA GLN A 21 0.77 7.84 -1.49
C GLN A 21 1.22 7.19 -2.80
N GLN A 22 0.68 7.70 -3.91
CA GLN A 22 1.03 7.29 -5.27
C GLN A 22 0.89 5.77 -5.51
N CYS A 23 -0.13 5.16 -4.92
CA CYS A 23 -0.41 3.75 -5.04
C CYS A 23 -1.16 3.44 -6.35
N ASN A 24 -0.80 2.32 -6.98
CA ASN A 24 -1.57 1.67 -8.02
C ASN A 24 -2.01 0.30 -7.50
N VAL A 25 -3.31 0.12 -7.33
CA VAL A 25 -3.90 -1.09 -6.75
C VAL A 25 -4.26 -2.06 -7.87
N GLY A 26 -3.59 -3.20 -7.90
CA GLY A 26 -3.94 -4.36 -8.71
C GLY A 26 -4.74 -5.38 -7.91
N GLU A 27 -5.03 -6.52 -8.52
CA GLU A 27 -5.83 -7.59 -7.90
C GLU A 27 -5.11 -8.26 -6.71
N ASN A 28 -3.82 -8.56 -6.87
CA ASN A 28 -3.00 -9.28 -5.88
C ASN A 28 -1.74 -8.50 -5.44
N SER A 29 -1.52 -7.31 -6.01
CA SER A 29 -0.36 -6.49 -5.72
C SER A 29 -0.71 -5.00 -5.70
N ILE A 30 0.04 -4.24 -4.92
CA ILE A 30 -0.03 -2.79 -4.87
C ILE A 30 1.36 -2.23 -5.13
N HIS A 31 1.46 -1.32 -6.10
CA HIS A 31 2.72 -0.64 -6.42
C HIS A 31 2.65 0.78 -5.90
N SER A 32 3.65 1.24 -5.13
CA SER A 32 3.70 2.61 -4.63
C SER A 32 5.03 3.27 -4.96
N LYS A 33 5.02 4.55 -5.30
CA LYS A 33 6.26 5.33 -5.46
C LYS A 33 6.71 6.03 -4.18
N ASP A 34 5.93 5.92 -3.11
CA ASP A 34 6.21 6.56 -1.85
C ASP A 34 7.13 5.71 -0.97
N ILE A 35 8.40 5.64 -1.38
CA ILE A 35 9.42 4.85 -0.69
C ILE A 35 9.86 5.44 0.67
N LYS A 36 9.38 6.63 1.02
CA LYS A 36 9.72 7.29 2.30
C LYS A 36 8.91 6.72 3.47
N VAL A 37 7.74 6.16 3.17
CA VAL A 37 6.88 5.52 4.18
C VAL A 37 7.35 4.08 4.34
N PRO A 38 7.78 3.67 5.55
CA PRO A 38 8.16 2.29 5.79
C PRO A 38 6.90 1.41 5.78
N VAL A 39 6.91 0.39 4.93
CA VAL A 39 5.87 -0.65 4.85
C VAL A 39 6.50 -1.97 5.25
N ARG A 40 5.81 -2.77 6.06
CA ARG A 40 6.29 -4.08 6.50
C ARG A 40 5.28 -5.17 6.18
N GLU A 41 5.77 -6.40 6.10
CA GLU A 41 4.92 -7.58 6.07
C GLU A 41 4.01 -7.61 7.29
N GLY A 42 2.75 -7.97 7.08
CA GLY A 42 1.70 -7.98 8.10
C GLY A 42 0.94 -6.66 8.25
N ASP A 43 1.47 -5.53 7.76
CA ASP A 43 0.78 -4.25 7.79
C ASP A 43 -0.53 -4.30 6.98
N PHE A 44 -1.46 -3.40 7.31
CA PHE A 44 -2.73 -3.30 6.59
C PHE A 44 -2.79 -2.04 5.74
N LEU A 45 -3.33 -2.17 4.54
CA LEU A 45 -3.67 -1.07 3.65
C LEU A 45 -5.18 -0.97 3.52
N ILE A 46 -5.71 0.23 3.65
CA ILE A 46 -7.14 0.53 3.47
C ILE A 46 -7.27 1.48 2.30
N ARG A 47 -8.10 1.08 1.33
CA ARG A 47 -8.48 1.86 0.18
C ARG A 47 -9.89 2.40 0.37
N GLN A 48 -10.05 3.71 0.27
CA GLN A 48 -11.39 4.32 0.25
C GLN A 48 -11.87 4.46 -1.19
N LEU A 49 -12.99 3.82 -1.51
CA LEU A 49 -13.62 3.92 -2.81
C LEU A 49 -14.53 5.16 -2.88
N PRO A 50 -14.74 5.76 -4.07
CA PRO A 50 -15.66 6.89 -4.23
C PRO A 50 -17.11 6.61 -3.81
N SER A 51 -17.50 5.33 -3.73
CA SER A 51 -18.80 4.90 -3.22
C SER A 51 -18.94 5.02 -1.69
N GLY A 52 -17.86 5.35 -0.98
CA GLY A 52 -17.80 5.35 0.49
C GLY A 52 -17.53 3.97 1.10
N LEU A 53 -17.32 2.94 0.27
CA LEU A 53 -16.89 1.62 0.73
C LEU A 53 -15.38 1.58 0.95
N GLU A 54 -14.95 0.72 1.87
CA GLU A 54 -13.53 0.49 2.16
C GLU A 54 -13.12 -0.92 1.72
N GLU A 55 -11.98 -1.01 1.05
CA GLU A 55 -11.31 -2.29 0.79
C GLU A 55 -10.08 -2.40 1.68
N LYS A 56 -9.95 -3.52 2.37
CA LYS A 56 -8.81 -3.78 3.25
C LYS A 56 -7.91 -4.85 2.66
N TYR A 57 -6.62 -4.62 2.79
CA TYR A 57 -5.57 -5.48 2.26
C TYR A 57 -4.55 -5.74 3.35
N GLN A 58 -4.09 -6.98 3.48
CA GLN A 58 -2.95 -7.35 4.31
C GLN A 58 -1.71 -7.48 3.43
N VAL A 59 -0.62 -6.84 3.82
CA VAL A 59 0.68 -6.96 3.14
C VAL A 59 1.28 -8.31 3.48
N LEU A 60 1.59 -9.10 2.46
CA LEU A 60 2.20 -10.42 2.60
C LEU A 60 3.70 -10.40 2.39
N ASP A 61 4.19 -9.53 1.51
CA ASP A 61 5.59 -9.43 1.09
C ASP A 61 5.86 -8.01 0.57
N VAL A 62 7.06 -7.49 0.82
CA VAL A 62 7.47 -6.12 0.46
C VAL A 62 8.79 -6.16 -0.30
N VAL A 63 8.75 -5.75 -1.57
CA VAL A 63 9.95 -5.56 -2.38
C VAL A 63 10.19 -4.06 -2.59
N ALA A 64 11.33 -3.59 -2.11
CA ALA A 64 11.75 -2.19 -2.22
C ALA A 64 12.80 -2.03 -3.32
N TYR A 65 12.47 -1.33 -4.40
CA TYR A 65 13.43 -0.93 -5.42
C TYR A 65 13.93 0.47 -5.08
N THR A 66 15.22 0.61 -4.77
CA THR A 66 15.82 1.87 -4.32
C THR A 66 16.75 2.53 -5.35
N ASN A 67 17.02 1.85 -6.47
CA ASN A 67 17.92 2.34 -7.53
C ASN A 67 17.17 3.26 -8.51
N SER A 68 17.38 3.12 -9.83
CA SER A 68 16.69 3.93 -10.84
C SER A 68 15.18 3.66 -10.83
N ARG A 69 14.39 4.72 -10.59
CA ARG A 69 12.92 4.71 -10.41
C ARG A 69 12.48 4.01 -9.12
N PRO A 70 12.74 4.62 -7.94
CA PRO A 70 12.39 4.00 -6.69
C PRO A 70 10.89 3.78 -6.53
N HIS A 71 10.51 2.59 -6.07
CA HIS A 71 9.14 2.19 -5.80
C HIS A 71 9.09 0.93 -4.93
N TYR A 72 7.94 0.72 -4.31
CA TYR A 72 7.56 -0.54 -3.69
C TYR A 72 6.72 -1.39 -4.64
N GLU A 73 6.93 -2.69 -4.57
CA GLU A 73 5.99 -3.72 -5.00
C GLU A 73 5.55 -4.49 -3.76
N LEU A 74 4.27 -4.37 -3.44
CA LEU A 74 3.66 -4.98 -2.26
C LEU A 74 2.79 -6.13 -2.73
N LYS A 75 3.07 -7.37 -2.30
CA LYS A 75 2.09 -8.45 -2.47
C LYS A 75 1.06 -8.33 -1.37
N VAL A 76 -0.22 -8.41 -1.73
CA VAL A 76 -1.30 -8.21 -0.78
C VAL A 76 -2.37 -9.28 -0.90
N LYS A 77 -3.10 -9.47 0.19
CA LYS A 77 -4.33 -10.27 0.22
C LYS A 77 -5.48 -9.39 0.66
N LYS A 78 -6.55 -9.35 -0.14
CA LYS A 78 -7.80 -8.69 0.24
C LYS A 78 -8.47 -9.46 1.38
N ILE A 79 -8.99 -8.75 2.37
CA ILE A 79 -9.67 -9.29 3.56
C ILE A 79 -11.02 -8.62 3.79
#